data_AF-A0A8J2YQ72-F1
#
_entry.id   AF-A0A8J2YQ72-F1
#
_cell.length_a   1.000
_cell.length_b   1.000
_cell.length_c   1.000
_cell.angle_alpha   90.00
_cell.angle_beta   90.00
_cell.angle_gamma   90.00
#
_symmetry.space_group_name_H-M   'P 1'
#
loop_
_entity.id
_entity.type
_entity.pdbx_description
1 polymer ?
#
loop_
_entity_poly.entity_id
_entity_poly.type
_entity_poly.pdbx_seq_one_letter_code
_entity_poly.pdbx_strand_id
1 'polypeptide(L)' 'MSEHATYEAVERKAHELFGAEYARHWLFKPNRTFAQLPPYEMAQSEVGARLVLRELERTILIE' A
#
# COMPACT_ATOMS: atom_id res chain seq x y z
N MET A 1 -8.11 -0.76 -18.86
CA MET A 1 -7.08 -0.06 -18.07
C MET A 1 -6.12 -1.12 -17.55
N SER A 2 -4.81 -0.90 -17.68
CA SER A 2 -3.78 -1.94 -17.46
C SER A 2 -3.75 -2.40 -15.99
N GLU A 3 -3.69 -3.71 -15.75
CA GLU A 3 -3.55 -4.36 -14.42
C GLU A 3 -2.42 -3.78 -13.56
N HIS A 4 -1.43 -3.11 -14.15
CA HIS A 4 -0.30 -2.50 -13.44
C HIS A 4 -0.57 -1.11 -12.83
N ALA A 5 -1.62 -0.40 -13.25
CA ALA A 5 -1.84 0.98 -12.82
C ALA A 5 -2.21 1.10 -11.32
N THR A 6 -2.75 0.05 -10.70
CA THR A 6 -3.25 0.08 -9.32
C THR A 6 -2.14 -0.05 -8.29
N TYR A 7 -1.21 -0.99 -8.50
CA TYR A 7 -0.05 -1.18 -7.63
C TYR A 7 0.94 -0.01 -7.73
N GLU A 8 1.27 0.43 -8.95
CA GLU A 8 2.22 1.52 -9.16
C GLU A 8 1.77 2.84 -8.49
N ALA A 9 0.46 3.09 -8.44
CA ALA A 9 -0.09 4.25 -7.74
C ALA A 9 0.11 4.16 -6.22
N VAL A 10 -0.10 2.98 -5.65
CA VAL A 10 0.13 2.69 -4.22
C VAL A 10 1.62 2.80 -3.88
N GLU A 11 2.49 2.18 -4.69
CA GLU A 11 3.93 2.18 -4.48
C GLU A 11 4.50 3.60 -4.50
N ARG A 12 4.13 4.39 -5.51
CA ARG A 12 4.54 5.80 -5.59
C ARG A 12 4.11 6.59 -4.38
N LYS A 13 2.85 6.43 -3.95
CA LYS A 13 2.33 7.15 -2.78
C LYS A 13 3.04 6.73 -1.49
N ALA A 14 3.36 5.44 -1.33
CA ALA A 14 4.14 4.95 -0.21
C ALA A 14 5.58 5.50 -0.24
N HIS A 15 6.21 5.56 -1.41
CA HIS A 15 7.53 6.18 -1.59
C HIS A 15 7.55 7.66 -1.23
N GLU A 16 6.53 8.43 -1.64
CA GLU A 16 6.40 9.86 -1.31
C GLU A 16 6.30 10.10 0.20
N LEU A 17 5.66 9.18 0.93
CA LEU A 17 5.35 9.34 2.34
C LEU A 17 6.44 8.80 3.27
N PHE A 18 7.02 7.65 2.94
CA PHE A 18 7.94 6.93 3.83
C PHE A 18 9.37 6.83 3.30
N GLY A 19 9.61 7.25 2.06
CA GLY A 19 10.86 6.95 1.35
C GLY A 19 10.91 5.50 0.83
N ALA A 20 11.87 5.24 -0.06
CA ALA A 20 11.96 3.98 -0.82
C ALA A 20 12.11 2.74 0.06
N GLU A 21 12.98 2.81 1.06
CA GLU A 21 13.30 1.66 1.91
C GLU A 21 12.11 1.23 2.77
N TYR A 22 11.47 2.18 3.45
CA TYR A 22 10.40 1.89 4.39
C TYR A 22 9.08 1.56 3.68
N ALA A 23 8.79 2.19 2.54
CA ALA A 23 7.66 1.82 1.69
C ALA A 23 7.75 0.36 1.22
N ARG A 24 8.93 -0.08 0.77
CA ARG A 24 9.14 -1.47 0.38
C ARG A 24 8.92 -2.39 1.59
N HIS A 25 9.45 -2.06 2.76
CA HIS A 25 9.21 -2.88 3.94
C HIS A 25 7.70 -3.00 4.26
N TRP A 26 6.97 -1.88 4.22
CA TRP A 26 5.55 -1.83 4.55
C TRP A 26 4.68 -2.60 3.54
N LEU A 27 4.92 -2.45 2.24
CA LEU A 27 4.11 -3.05 1.18
C LEU A 27 4.17 -4.58 1.15
N PHE A 28 5.31 -5.15 1.55
CA PHE A 28 5.56 -6.59 1.48
C PHE A 28 5.40 -7.30 2.84
N LYS A 29 5.18 -6.56 3.93
CA LYS A 29 4.94 -7.14 5.25
C LYS A 29 3.45 -7.47 5.45
N PRO A 30 3.12 -8.60 6.10
CA PRO A 30 1.76 -8.89 6.56
C PRO A 30 1.13 -7.71 7.31
N ASN A 31 -0.06 -7.30 6.90
CA ASN A 31 -0.78 -6.20 7.53
C ASN A 31 -2.06 -6.71 8.21
N ARG A 32 -2.24 -6.37 9.49
CA ARG A 32 -3.41 -6.79 10.30
C ARG A 32 -4.73 -6.28 9.73
N THR A 33 -4.73 -5.08 9.14
CA THR A 33 -5.90 -4.47 8.50
C THR A 33 -6.36 -5.27 7.28
N PHE A 34 -5.44 -6.02 6.66
CA PHE A 34 -5.73 -6.87 5.50
C PHE A 34 -5.71 -8.37 5.84
N ALA A 35 -6.12 -8.73 7.07
CA ALA A 35 -6.17 -10.13 7.52
C ALA A 35 -4.83 -10.87 7.35
N GLN A 36 -3.72 -10.19 7.65
CA GLN A 36 -2.34 -10.67 7.50
C GLN A 36 -1.85 -10.79 6.05
N LEU A 37 -2.64 -10.39 5.04
CA LEU A 37 -2.14 -10.27 3.69
C LEU A 37 -1.23 -9.04 3.54
N PRO A 38 -0.16 -9.13 2.73
CA PRO A 38 0.63 -7.97 2.37
C PRO A 38 -0.18 -6.93 1.58
N PRO A 39 0.02 -5.62 1.83
CA PRO A 39 -0.64 -4.56 1.05
C PRO A 39 -0.43 -4.68 -0.47
N TYR A 40 0.71 -5.21 -0.93
CA TYR A 40 0.95 -5.39 -2.37
C TYR A 40 -0.06 -6.35 -3.03
N GLU A 41 -0.51 -7.38 -2.32
CA GLU A 41 -1.49 -8.36 -2.84
C GLU A 41 -2.86 -7.71 -2.99
N MET A 42 -3.24 -6.87 -2.03
CA MET A 42 -4.49 -6.12 -2.09
C MET A 42 -4.47 -5.09 -3.23
N ALA A 43 -3.33 -4.43 -3.45
CA ALA A 43 -3.17 -3.38 -4.46
C ALA A 43 -3.28 -3.87 -5.93
N GLN A 44 -3.36 -5.18 -6.18
CA GLN A 44 -3.57 -5.76 -7.52
C GLN A 44 -4.97 -5.50 -8.08
N SER A 45 -5.90 -5.00 -7.26
CA SER A 45 -7.24 -4.58 -7.69
C SER A 45 -7.47 -3.11 -7.38
N GLU A 46 -8.34 -2.43 -8.14
CA GLU A 46 -8.67 -1.02 -7.87
C GLU A 46 -9.29 -0.81 -6.48
N VAL A 47 -10.15 -1.74 -6.06
CA VAL A 47 -10.80 -1.70 -4.75
C VAL A 47 -9.74 -1.84 -3.65
N GLY A 48 -8.86 -2.84 -3.77
CA GLY A 48 -7.82 -3.07 -2.79
C GLY A 48 -6.77 -1.96 -2.77
N ALA A 49 -6.39 -1.40 -3.91
CA ALA A 49 -5.51 -0.23 -3.97
C ALA A 49 -6.09 0.98 -3.21
N ARG A 50 -7.40 1.25 -3.33
CA ARG A 50 -8.06 2.30 -2.53
C ARG A 50 -8.02 2.01 -1.03
N LEU A 51 -8.18 0.76 -0.61
CA LEU A 51 -8.09 0.38 0.80
C LEU A 51 -6.66 0.53 1.33
N VAL A 52 -5.68 0.12 0.54
CA VAL A 52 -4.26 0.26 0.88
C VAL A 52 -3.87 1.73 1.01
N LEU A 53 -4.29 2.60 0.08
CA LEU A 53 -4.03 4.05 0.17
C LEU A 53 -4.62 4.67 1.44
N ARG A 54 -5.85 4.29 1.83
CA ARG A 54 -6.46 4.78 3.07
C ARG A 54 -5.71 4.31 4.31
N GLU A 55 -5.26 3.06 4.33
CA GLU A 55 -4.48 2.54 5.46
C GLU A 55 -3.09 3.16 5.54
N LEU A 56 -2.48 3.45 4.39
CA LEU A 56 -1.22 4.16 4.27
C LEU A 56 -1.32 5.56 4.89
N GLU A 57 -2.36 6.33 4.55
CA GLU A 57 -2.64 7.64 5.12
C GLU A 57 -2.92 7.58 6.63
N ARG A 58 -3.61 6.53 7.09
CA ARG A 58 -3.89 6.34 8.54
C ARG A 58 -2.62 6.04 9.34
N THR A 59 -1.70 5.27 8.77
CA THR A 59 -0.44 4.88 9.43
C THR A 59 0.41 6.12 9.77
N ILE A 60 0.39 7.14 8.90
CA ILE A 60 1.14 8.40 9.10
C ILE A 60 0.61 9.22 10.27
N LEU A 61 -0.69 9.16 10.56
CA LEU A 61 -1.30 10.00 11.61
C LEU A 61 -1.12 9.41 13.02
N ILE A 62 -0.59 8.19 13.12
CA ILE A 62 -0.42 7.45 14.39
C ILE A 62 1.06 7.46 14.84
N GLU A 63 2.00 7.88 13.97
CA GLU A 63 3.42 8.08 14.29
C GLU A 63 3.79 9.56 14.43
#